data_AF-A0A5D0N5G6-F1
#
_entry.id   AF-A0A5D0N5G6-F1
#
_cell.length_a   1.000
_cell.length_b   1.000
_cell.length_c   1.000
_cell.angle_alpha   90.00
_cell.angle_beta   90.00
_cell.angle_gamma   90.00
#
_symmetry.space_group_name_H-M   'P 1'
#
loop_
_entity.id
_entity.type
_entity.pdbx_description
1 polymer ?
#
loop_
_entity_poly.entity_id
_entity_poly.type
_entity_poly.pdbx_seq_one_letter_code
_entity_poly.pdbx_strand_id
1 'polypeptide(L)'
;MRKLFVVVSALSLAAFALQFVFAAVGAFTKPAGDGAYALHSVTGMAVIPVLTLLTVLFAALAKAPGRLIGLAALPLGLVVVQALLAALAIGSTDAAGASTPFGLTIAGLHAVNGIVAVHVVVNVLRGARQLARPEPVATTPVAVREGEPA
;
A
#
# COMPACT_ATOMS: atom_id res chain seq x y z
N MET A 1 -0.98 -19.72 -3.20
CA MET A 1 -0.56 -18.30 -3.40
C MET A 1 -1.60 -17.27 -2.97
N ARG A 2 -2.91 -17.49 -3.17
CA ARG A 2 -3.98 -16.55 -2.76
C ARG A 2 -3.95 -16.15 -1.27
N LYS A 3 -3.73 -17.10 -0.35
CA LYS A 3 -3.56 -16.81 1.10
C LYS A 3 -2.36 -15.91 1.37
N LEU A 4 -1.20 -16.21 0.76
CA LEU A 4 0.00 -15.36 0.89
C LEU A 4 -0.22 -13.97 0.32
N PHE A 5 -0.94 -13.85 -0.80
CA PHE A 5 -1.30 -12.55 -1.36
C PHE A 5 -2.18 -11.72 -0.41
N VAL A 6 -3.13 -12.34 0.31
CA VAL A 6 -3.90 -11.66 1.36
C VAL A 6 -3.01 -11.20 2.51
N VAL A 7 -2.12 -12.08 2.99
CA VAL A 7 -1.22 -11.77 4.12
C VAL A 7 -0.29 -10.62 3.77
N VAL A 8 0.41 -10.68 2.64
CA VAL A 8 1.33 -9.61 2.23
C VAL A 8 0.59 -8.29 1.99
N SER A 9 -0.62 -8.32 1.41
CA SER A 9 -1.43 -7.11 1.21
C SER A 9 -1.87 -6.49 2.54
N ALA A 10 -2.13 -7.31 3.56
CA ALA A 10 -2.44 -6.83 4.90
C ALA A 10 -1.20 -6.23 5.59
N LEU A 11 -0.04 -6.84 5.41
CA LEU A 11 1.23 -6.29 5.89
C LEU A 11 1.58 -4.97 5.19
N SER A 12 1.34 -4.86 3.88
CA SER A 12 1.47 -3.59 3.14
C SER A 12 0.54 -2.52 3.72
N LEU A 13 -0.73 -2.83 3.96
CA LEU A 13 -1.66 -1.88 4.59
C LEU A 13 -1.16 -1.44 5.97
N ALA A 14 -0.68 -2.37 6.80
CA ALA A 14 -0.11 -2.05 8.10
C ALA A 14 1.12 -1.16 7.99
N ALA A 15 2.05 -1.44 7.06
CA ALA A 15 3.23 -0.63 6.83
C ALA A 15 2.89 0.80 6.40
N PHE A 16 1.96 0.98 5.45
CA PHE A 16 1.50 2.30 5.03
C PHE A 16 0.77 3.05 6.16
N ALA A 17 -0.01 2.36 7.01
CA ALA A 17 -0.66 2.99 8.15
C ALA A 17 0.34 3.42 9.24
N LEU A 18 1.29 2.54 9.58
CA LEU A 18 2.36 2.85 10.55
C LEU A 18 3.25 3.99 10.08
N GLN A 19 3.32 4.24 8.77
CA GLN A 19 4.14 5.31 8.23
C GLN A 19 3.74 6.70 8.73
N PHE A 20 2.45 6.92 9.00
CA PHE A 20 1.96 8.15 9.62
C PHE A 20 2.37 8.25 11.09
N VAL A 21 2.36 7.12 11.81
CA VAL A 21 2.86 7.07 13.19
C VAL A 21 4.35 7.37 13.22
N PHE A 22 5.14 6.78 12.33
CA PHE A 22 6.57 7.04 12.26
C PHE A 22 6.90 8.49 11.84
N ALA A 23 6.10 9.08 10.96
CA ALA A 23 6.20 10.51 10.64
C ALA A 23 5.92 11.37 11.88
N ALA A 24 4.86 11.05 12.64
CA ALA A 24 4.54 11.74 13.88
C ALA A 24 5.63 11.58 14.94
N VAL A 25 6.19 10.38 15.12
CA VAL A 25 7.33 10.15 16.02
C VAL A 25 8.49 11.09 15.67
N GLY A 26 8.86 11.19 14.39
CA GLY A 26 9.90 12.11 13.96
C GLY A 26 9.55 13.58 14.19
N ALA A 27 8.31 13.98 13.92
CA ALA A 27 7.84 15.36 14.09
C ALA A 27 7.76 15.80 15.57
N PHE A 28 7.46 14.88 16.48
CA PHE A 28 7.24 15.20 17.89
C PHE A 28 8.43 14.90 18.82
N THR A 29 9.47 14.22 18.33
CA THR A 29 10.69 13.94 19.12
C THR A 29 11.47 15.23 19.43
N LYS A 30 11.79 15.45 20.71
CA LYS A 30 12.60 16.59 21.18
C LYS A 30 13.72 16.14 22.15
N PRO A 31 14.95 16.67 22.02
CA PRO A 31 15.43 17.48 20.90
C PRO A 31 15.41 16.67 19.60
N ALA A 32 15.09 17.33 18.47
CA ALA A 32 15.15 16.67 17.17
C ALA A 32 16.62 16.53 16.76
N GLY A 33 17.06 15.30 16.48
CA GLY A 33 18.36 15.01 15.90
C GLY A 33 18.22 14.29 14.56
N ASP A 34 19.34 14.02 13.89
CA ASP A 34 19.39 13.43 12.54
C ASP A 34 18.61 12.11 12.41
N GLY A 35 18.47 11.37 13.51
CA GLY A 35 17.74 10.11 13.57
C GLY A 35 16.24 10.21 13.83
N ALA A 36 15.67 11.41 14.03
CA ALA A 36 14.26 11.58 14.44
C ALA A 36 13.28 10.89 13.46
N TYR A 37 13.56 10.97 12.16
CA TYR A 37 12.74 10.36 11.11
C TYR A 37 13.23 8.98 10.66
N ALA A 38 14.21 8.36 11.33
CA ALA A 38 14.83 7.12 10.84
C ALA A 38 13.82 5.99 10.59
N LEU A 39 12.86 5.79 11.50
CA LEU A 39 11.80 4.79 11.31
C LEU A 39 10.93 5.07 10.09
N HIS A 40 10.57 6.34 9.88
CA HIS A 40 9.80 6.77 8.72
C HIS A 40 10.61 6.55 7.43
N SER A 41 11.85 7.03 7.38
CA SER A 41 12.69 6.91 6.20
C SER A 41 13.00 5.46 5.83
N VAL A 42 13.38 4.60 6.79
CA VAL A 42 13.69 3.18 6.51
C VAL A 42 12.44 2.43 6.04
N THR A 43 11.30 2.65 6.68
CA THR A 43 10.05 1.98 6.30
C THR A 43 9.60 2.44 4.91
N GLY A 44 9.69 3.74 4.61
CA GLY A 44 9.28 4.32 3.34
C GLY A 44 10.19 3.97 2.17
N MET A 45 11.50 3.90 2.39
CA MET A 45 12.49 3.72 1.33
C MET A 45 12.92 2.26 1.11
N ALA A 46 12.73 1.38 2.10
CA ALA A 46 13.13 -0.03 1.99
C ALA A 46 11.95 -0.99 2.19
N VAL A 47 11.27 -0.92 3.35
CA VAL A 47 10.26 -1.91 3.73
C VAL A 47 9.05 -1.88 2.78
N ILE A 48 8.49 -0.71 2.53
CA ILE A 48 7.32 -0.55 1.66
C ILE A 48 7.62 -0.96 0.21
N PRO A 49 8.74 -0.55 -0.43
CA PRO A 49 9.11 -1.03 -1.76
C PRO A 49 9.23 -2.55 -1.85
N VAL A 50 9.92 -3.17 -0.89
CA VAL A 50 10.06 -4.64 -0.83
C VAL A 50 8.70 -5.32 -0.67
N LEU A 51 7.87 -4.86 0.28
CA LEU A 51 6.52 -5.39 0.46
C LEU A 51 5.65 -5.22 -0.79
N THR A 52 5.79 -4.10 -1.51
CA THR A 52 5.04 -3.86 -2.74
C THR A 52 5.46 -4.83 -3.85
N LEU A 53 6.77 -5.05 -4.03
CA LEU A 53 7.29 -6.05 -4.97
C LEU A 53 6.80 -7.47 -4.63
N LEU A 54 6.84 -7.85 -3.35
CA LEU A 54 6.28 -9.12 -2.89
C LEU A 54 4.77 -9.21 -3.15
N THR A 55 4.04 -8.11 -2.97
CA THR A 55 2.59 -8.04 -3.24
C THR A 55 2.29 -8.24 -4.72
N VAL A 56 3.05 -7.61 -5.61
CA VAL A 56 2.95 -7.82 -7.07
C VAL A 56 3.26 -9.27 -7.44
N LEU A 57 4.37 -9.82 -6.92
CA LEU A 57 4.77 -11.20 -7.16
C LEU A 57 3.67 -12.17 -6.73
N PHE A 58 3.14 -12.02 -5.51
CA PHE A 58 2.10 -12.91 -5.01
C PHE A 58 0.75 -12.70 -5.70
N ALA A 59 0.43 -11.51 -6.20
CA ALA A 59 -0.72 -11.30 -7.07
C ALA A 59 -0.60 -12.11 -8.37
N ALA A 60 0.57 -12.04 -9.04
CA ALA A 60 0.84 -12.80 -10.25
C ALA A 60 0.80 -14.32 -10.00
N LEU A 61 1.48 -14.80 -8.95
CA LEU A 61 1.49 -16.22 -8.56
C LEU A 61 0.12 -16.72 -8.09
N ALA A 62 -0.76 -15.83 -7.60
CA ALA A 62 -2.15 -16.14 -7.27
C ALA A 62 -3.07 -16.19 -8.50
N LYS A 63 -2.55 -15.92 -9.70
CA LYS A 63 -3.30 -15.78 -10.96
C LYS A 63 -4.38 -14.70 -10.84
N ALA A 64 -4.06 -13.58 -10.19
CA ALA A 64 -4.94 -12.42 -10.11
C ALA A 64 -5.18 -11.83 -11.52
N PRO A 65 -6.34 -11.18 -11.75
CA PRO A 65 -6.58 -10.47 -13.01
C PRO A 65 -5.55 -9.34 -13.19
N GLY A 66 -5.16 -9.06 -14.44
CA GLY A 66 -4.12 -8.06 -14.75
C GLY A 66 -4.36 -6.68 -14.12
N ARG A 67 -5.63 -6.25 -14.02
CA ARG A 67 -6.00 -5.00 -13.32
C ARG A 67 -5.61 -5.00 -11.84
N LEU A 68 -5.72 -6.14 -11.14
CA LEU A 68 -5.35 -6.26 -9.73
C LEU A 68 -3.82 -6.33 -9.57
N ILE A 69 -3.11 -6.94 -10.52
CA ILE A 69 -1.63 -6.91 -10.57
C ILE A 69 -1.13 -5.47 -10.78
N GLY A 70 -1.73 -4.74 -11.73
CA GLY A 70 -1.42 -3.32 -11.96
C GLY A 70 -1.71 -2.45 -10.73
N LEU A 71 -2.84 -2.67 -10.06
CA LEU A 71 -3.17 -2.00 -8.81
C LEU A 71 -2.16 -2.32 -7.68
N ALA A 72 -1.66 -3.57 -7.62
CA ALA A 72 -0.63 -3.97 -6.68
C ALA A 72 0.75 -3.34 -6.95
N ALA A 73 1.03 -2.94 -8.21
CA ALA A 73 2.28 -2.27 -8.58
C ALA A 73 2.23 -0.75 -8.34
N LEU A 74 1.04 -0.15 -8.36
CA LEU A 74 0.85 1.30 -8.21
C LEU A 74 1.53 1.92 -6.96
N PRO A 75 1.57 1.27 -5.78
CA PRO A 75 2.27 1.84 -4.63
C PRO A 75 3.76 2.11 -4.85
N LEU A 76 4.45 1.38 -5.74
CA LEU A 76 5.86 1.70 -6.08
C LEU A 76 5.96 3.06 -6.76
N GLY A 77 5.09 3.35 -7.73
CA GLY A 77 5.04 4.65 -8.38
C GLY A 77 4.74 5.77 -7.38
N LEU A 78 3.81 5.53 -6.45
CA LEU A 78 3.47 6.50 -5.40
C LEU A 78 4.62 6.74 -4.41
N VAL A 79 5.45 5.73 -4.12
CA VAL A 79 6.67 5.91 -3.30
C VAL A 79 7.71 6.76 -4.03
N VAL A 80 7.88 6.57 -5.35
CA VAL A 80 8.76 7.43 -6.15
C VAL A 80 8.28 8.88 -6.09
N VAL A 81 6.99 9.12 -6.31
CA VAL A 81 6.39 10.47 -6.20
C VAL A 81 6.60 11.04 -4.80
N GLN A 82 6.44 10.24 -3.75
CA GLN A 82 6.71 10.67 -2.38
C GLN A 82 8.15 11.12 -2.14
N ALA A 83 9.13 10.37 -2.65
CA ALA A 83 10.54 10.74 -2.53
C ALA A 83 10.84 12.06 -3.27
N LEU A 84 10.26 12.26 -4.45
CA LEU A 84 10.39 13.50 -5.21
C LEU A 84 9.75 14.69 -4.48
N LEU A 85 8.55 14.52 -3.91
CA LEU A 85 7.88 15.56 -3.11
C LEU A 85 8.71 15.89 -1.86
N ALA A 86 9.25 14.89 -1.16
CA ALA A 86 10.09 15.11 0.01
C ALA A 86 11.37 15.89 -0.35
N ALA A 87 12.08 15.47 -1.41
CA ALA A 87 13.29 16.15 -1.88
C ALA A 87 13.02 17.60 -2.27
N LEU A 88 11.92 17.87 -2.99
CA LEU A 88 11.53 19.22 -3.38
C LEU A 88 11.14 20.07 -2.17
N ALA A 89 10.41 19.52 -1.19
CA ALA A 89 10.05 20.23 0.03
C ALA A 89 11.29 20.62 0.85
N ILE A 90 12.23 19.67 1.04
CA ILE A 90 13.48 19.88 1.77
C ILE A 90 14.38 20.89 1.04
N GLY A 91 14.44 20.85 -0.29
CA GLY A 91 15.23 21.80 -1.07
C GLY A 91 14.63 23.20 -1.18
N SER A 92 13.38 23.39 -0.75
CA SER A 92 12.65 24.66 -0.86
C SER A 92 12.76 25.51 0.40
N THR A 93 13.97 25.93 0.73
CA THR A 93 14.29 26.76 1.90
C THR A 93 14.62 28.21 1.52
N ASP A 94 14.47 29.13 2.47
CA ASP A 94 14.99 30.48 2.33
C ASP A 94 16.51 30.55 2.60
N ALA A 95 17.08 31.75 2.55
CA ALA A 95 18.52 31.97 2.78
C ALA A 95 18.99 31.61 4.21
N ALA A 96 18.07 31.52 5.17
CA ALA A 96 18.35 31.10 6.55
C ALA A 96 18.16 29.58 6.75
N GLY A 97 17.75 28.85 5.70
CA GLY A 97 17.46 27.42 5.76
C GLY A 97 16.08 27.08 6.32
N ALA A 98 15.20 28.06 6.50
CA ALA A 98 13.84 27.82 6.97
C ALA A 98 12.92 27.40 5.81
N SER A 99 11.92 26.56 6.09
CA SER A 99 10.94 26.12 5.09
C SER A 99 10.15 27.29 4.51
N THR A 100 10.11 27.40 3.19
CA THR A 100 9.26 28.39 2.49
C THR A 100 7.79 27.95 2.46
N PRO A 101 6.82 28.86 2.23
CA PRO A 101 5.41 28.49 2.02
C PRO A 101 5.22 27.48 0.88
N PHE A 102 6.03 27.59 -0.18
CA PHE A 102 6.08 26.62 -1.27
C PHE A 102 6.54 25.25 -0.77
N GLY A 103 7.68 25.19 -0.07
CA GLY A 103 8.19 23.94 0.53
C GLY A 103 7.20 23.28 1.48
N LEU A 104 6.51 24.06 2.32
CA LEU A 104 5.45 23.56 3.21
C LEU A 104 4.24 23.02 2.45
N THR A 105 3.86 23.66 1.34
CA THR A 105 2.78 23.16 0.47
C THR A 105 3.16 21.82 -0.15
N ILE A 106 4.39 21.68 -0.64
CA ILE A 106 4.89 20.42 -1.19
C ILE A 106 4.98 19.33 -0.10
N ALA A 107 5.40 19.67 1.12
CA ALA A 107 5.37 18.76 2.26
C ALA A 107 3.94 18.29 2.59
N GLY A 108 2.94 19.17 2.47
CA GLY A 108 1.53 18.80 2.56
C GLY A 108 1.09 17.83 1.47
N LEU A 109 1.49 18.06 0.22
CA LEU A 109 1.21 17.15 -0.90
C LEU A 109 1.86 15.78 -0.70
N HIS A 110 3.05 15.72 -0.09
CA HIS A 110 3.67 14.47 0.31
C HIS A 110 2.73 13.70 1.25
N ALA A 111 2.20 14.32 2.31
CA ALA A 111 1.24 13.67 3.21
C ALA A 111 -0.03 13.20 2.48
N VAL A 112 -0.60 14.01 1.58
CA VAL A 112 -1.77 13.64 0.77
C VAL A 112 -1.49 12.42 -0.11
N ASN A 113 -0.33 12.35 -0.77
CA ASN A 113 0.07 11.18 -1.56
C ASN A 113 0.14 9.91 -0.70
N GLY A 114 0.57 10.03 0.56
CA GLY A 114 0.55 8.92 1.53
C GLY A 114 -0.87 8.39 1.78
N ILE A 115 -1.85 9.29 1.92
CA ILE A 115 -3.26 8.92 2.10
C ILE A 115 -3.81 8.21 0.85
N VAL A 116 -3.47 8.71 -0.33
CA VAL A 116 -3.81 8.05 -1.61
C VAL A 116 -3.22 6.64 -1.65
N ALA A 117 -1.96 6.47 -1.25
CA ALA A 117 -1.31 5.16 -1.21
C ALA A 117 -2.00 4.18 -0.25
N VAL A 118 -2.44 4.63 0.93
CA VAL A 118 -3.29 3.83 1.84
C VAL A 118 -4.55 3.37 1.12
N HIS A 119 -5.23 4.27 0.40
CA HIS A 119 -6.45 3.93 -0.33
C HIS A 119 -6.21 2.87 -1.41
N VAL A 120 -5.08 2.95 -2.11
CA VAL A 120 -4.66 1.94 -3.09
C VAL A 120 -4.46 0.59 -2.41
N VAL A 121 -3.67 0.51 -1.33
CA VAL A 121 -3.39 -0.79 -0.67
C VAL A 121 -4.60 -1.39 0.03
N VAL A 122 -5.56 -0.58 0.49
CA VAL A 122 -6.88 -1.08 0.94
C VAL A 122 -7.60 -1.79 -0.20
N ASN A 123 -7.60 -1.22 -1.40
CA ASN A 123 -8.24 -1.84 -2.56
C ASN A 123 -7.50 -3.09 -3.06
N VAL A 124 -6.17 -3.13 -2.95
CA VAL A 124 -5.38 -4.35 -3.20
C VAL A 124 -5.78 -5.45 -2.22
N LEU A 125 -5.84 -5.16 -0.91
CA LEU A 125 -6.25 -6.13 0.10
C LEU A 125 -7.69 -6.63 -0.10
N ARG A 126 -8.61 -5.74 -0.46
CA ARG A 126 -10.00 -6.12 -0.81
C ARG A 126 -10.02 -7.07 -2.00
N GLY A 127 -9.29 -6.76 -3.07
CA GLY A 127 -9.15 -7.62 -4.25
C GLY A 127 -8.52 -8.98 -3.92
N ALA A 128 -7.46 -9.00 -3.10
CA ALA A 128 -6.83 -10.22 -2.64
C ALA A 128 -7.79 -11.12 -1.85
N ARG A 129 -8.58 -10.53 -0.95
CA ARG A 129 -9.60 -11.25 -0.17
C ARG A 129 -10.71 -11.81 -1.05
N GLN A 130 -11.18 -11.03 -2.02
CA GLN A 130 -12.19 -11.49 -2.98
C GLN A 130 -11.67 -12.68 -3.80
N LEU A 131 -10.44 -12.60 -4.30
CA LEU A 131 -9.80 -13.69 -5.05
C LEU A 131 -9.62 -14.97 -4.21
N ALA A 132 -9.41 -14.82 -2.90
CA ALA A 132 -9.21 -15.93 -1.97
C ALA A 132 -10.53 -16.58 -1.48
N ARG A 133 -11.69 -16.03 -1.82
CA ARG A 133 -12.98 -16.64 -1.45
C ARG A 133 -13.15 -17.98 -2.19
N PRO A 134 -13.65 -19.03 -1.51
CA PRO A 134 -14.06 -20.26 -2.17
C PRO A 134 -15.19 -19.95 -3.18
N GLU A 135 -15.21 -20.63 -4.33
CA GLU A 135 -16.41 -20.61 -5.16
C GLU A 135 -17.55 -21.34 -4.44
N PRO A 136 -18.80 -20.84 -4.54
CA PRO A 136 -19.95 -21.59 -4.07
C PRO A 136 -19.99 -22.94 -4.78
N VAL A 137 -20.11 -24.04 -4.02
CA VAL A 137 -20.40 -25.35 -4.60
C VAL A 137 -21.74 -25.22 -5.33
N ALA A 138 -21.71 -25.26 -6.66
CA ALA A 138 -22.94 -25.33 -7.43
C ALA A 138 -23.65 -26.62 -7.04
N THR A 139 -24.75 -26.52 -6.30
CA THR A 139 -25.67 -27.62 -6.10
C THR A 139 -26.33 -27.89 -7.44
N THR A 140 -25.73 -28.76 -8.25
CA THR A 140 -26.39 -29.29 -9.45
C THR A 140 -27.64 -30.02 -8.96
N PRO A 141 -28.86 -29.59 -9.32
CA PRO A 141 -30.06 -30.33 -8.98
C PRO A 141 -29.95 -31.71 -9.64
N VAL A 142 -29.92 -32.77 -8.85
CA VAL A 142 -30.06 -34.13 -9.37
C VAL A 142 -31.48 -34.23 -9.89
N ALA A 143 -31.63 -34.22 -11.22
CA ALA A 143 -32.90 -34.55 -11.85
C ALA A 143 -33.18 -36.04 -11.58
N VAL A 144 -33.99 -36.31 -10.56
CA VAL A 144 -34.57 -37.64 -10.36
C VAL A 144 -35.50 -37.87 -11.55
N ARG A 145 -35.12 -38.78 -12.45
CA ARG A 145 -36.06 -39.31 -13.44
C ARG A 145 -37.09 -40.11 -12.68
N GLU A 146 -38.29 -39.58 -12.55
CA GLU A 146 -39.46 -40.36 -12.15
C GLU A 146 -39.69 -41.44 -13.22
N GLY A 147 -39.42 -42.69 -12.82
CA GLY A 147 -39.59 -43.86 -13.65
C GLY A 147 -41.07 -44.23 -13.81
N GLU A 148 -41.42 -44.41 -15.07
CA GLU A 148 -42.47 -45.23 -15.69
C GLU A 148 -43.46 -46.04 -14.81
N PRO A 149 -44.77 -45.99 -15.11
CA PRO A 149 -45.76 -46.89 -14.50
C PRO A 149 -45.64 -48.33 -15.01
N ALA A 150 -45.97 -49.27 -14.11
CA ALA A 150 -45.90 -50.72 -14.25
C ALA A 150 -46.89 -51.34 -15.25
#